data_AF-A0A358R3B6-F1
#
_entry.id   AF-A0A358R3B6-F1
#
_cell.length_a   1.000
_cell.length_b   1.000
_cell.length_c   1.000
_cell.angle_alpha   90.00
_cell.angle_beta   90.00
_cell.angle_gamma   90.00
#
_symmetry.space_group_name_H-M   'P 1'
#
loop_
_entity.id
_entity.type
_entity.pdbx_description
1 polymer ?
#
loop_
_entity_poly.entity_id
_entity_poly.type
_entity_poly.pdbx_seq_one_letter_code
_entity_poly.pdbx_strand_id
1 'polypeptide(L)'
;LGIFAYLSGRVDTTDYLDILYLPGAGELTIFAAALVGASIGFLWFNTHPASVFMGDTGSLAIGGALGALAIMVHKELLLPILCGVFFMETLSVIIQTTYFKWTKRRTGEGKRVFLMAPIH
;
A
#
# COMPACT_ATOMS: atom_id res chain seq x y z
N LEU A 1 10.07 -1.54 -0.34
CA LEU A 1 10.42 -0.12 -0.63
C LEU A 1 11.68 0.32 0.10
N GLY A 2 11.80 0.14 1.43
CA GLY A 2 13.03 0.50 2.17
C GLY A 2 14.31 -0.13 1.62
N ILE A 3 14.28 -1.39 1.20
CA ILE A 3 15.43 -2.04 0.54
C ILE A 3 15.80 -1.34 -0.77
N PHE A 4 14.83 -0.97 -1.61
CA PHE A 4 15.10 -0.25 -2.85
C PHE A 4 15.65 1.15 -2.59
N ALA A 5 15.17 1.84 -1.56
CA ALA A 5 15.71 3.13 -1.14
C ALA A 5 17.18 3.01 -0.69
N TYR A 6 17.52 1.94 0.04
CA TYR A 6 18.90 1.66 0.46
C TYR A 6 19.82 1.38 -0.74
N LEU A 7 19.37 0.55 -1.68
CA LEU A 7 20.15 0.18 -2.86
C LEU A 7 20.40 1.40 -3.76
N SER A 8 19.38 2.23 -3.99
CA SER A 8 19.50 3.46 -4.79
C SER A 8 20.25 4.60 -4.09
N GLY A 9 20.42 4.54 -2.77
CA GLY A 9 21.16 5.53 -1.98
C GLY A 9 22.66 5.28 -1.88
N ARG A 10 23.17 4.14 -2.37
CA ARG A 10 24.61 3.82 -2.38
C ARG A 10 25.18 3.91 -3.78
N VAL A 11 26.29 4.63 -3.92
CA VAL A 11 27.01 4.82 -5.20
C VAL A 11 27.51 3.47 -5.75
N ASP A 12 28.18 2.67 -4.91
CA ASP A 12 28.76 1.37 -5.32
C ASP A 12 27.70 0.39 -5.85
N THR A 13 26.55 0.34 -5.18
CA THR A 13 25.43 -0.53 -5.55
C THR A 13 24.77 -0.07 -6.83
N THR A 14 24.68 1.25 -7.01
CA THR A 14 24.01 1.83 -8.17
C THR A 14 24.81 1.58 -9.44
N ASP A 15 26.13 1.79 -9.40
CA ASP A 15 27.03 1.48 -10.51
C ASP A 15 27.05 -0.03 -10.83
N TYR A 16 26.94 -0.89 -9.82
CA TYR A 16 26.95 -2.34 -10.02
C TYR A 16 25.63 -2.88 -10.61
N LEU A 17 24.48 -2.36 -10.16
CA LEU A 17 23.15 -2.81 -10.58
C LEU A 17 22.56 -2.03 -11.76
N ASP A 18 23.27 -1.03 -12.29
CA ASP A 18 22.81 -0.13 -13.36
C ASP A 18 21.41 0.47 -13.05
N ILE A 19 21.26 0.94 -11.80
CA ILE A 19 20.03 1.59 -11.33
C ILE A 19 20.24 3.11 -11.24
N LEU A 20 19.17 3.87 -11.00
CA LEU A 20 19.30 5.33 -10.81
C LEU A 20 19.87 5.63 -9.41
N TYR A 21 20.96 6.39 -9.33
CA TYR A 21 21.48 6.90 -8.06
C TYR A 21 20.58 8.02 -7.56
N LEU A 22 20.04 7.86 -6.36
CA LEU A 22 19.19 8.84 -5.70
C LEU A 22 19.91 9.37 -4.45
N PRO A 23 20.56 10.55 -4.53
CA PRO A 23 21.27 11.10 -3.38
C PRO A 23 20.28 11.36 -2.23
N GLY A 24 20.63 10.88 -1.03
CA GLY A 24 19.78 11.02 0.16
C GLY A 24 18.68 9.97 0.31
N ALA A 25 18.52 9.02 -0.64
CA ALA A 25 17.55 7.93 -0.50
C ALA A 25 17.81 7.00 0.69
N GLY A 26 19.02 7.03 1.27
CA GLY A 26 19.34 6.33 2.52
C GLY A 26 18.42 6.73 3.68
N GLU A 27 18.05 8.00 3.81
CA GLU A 27 17.16 8.50 4.87
C GLU A 27 15.75 7.89 4.79
N LEU A 28 15.26 7.64 3.57
CA LEU A 28 13.98 6.97 3.34
C LEU A 28 13.99 5.52 3.86
N THR A 29 15.16 4.88 3.92
CA THR A 29 15.32 3.55 4.51
C THR A 29 15.09 3.59 6.02
N ILE A 30 15.61 4.61 6.70
CA ILE A 30 15.43 4.81 8.14
C ILE A 30 13.95 5.04 8.45
N PHE A 31 13.30 5.93 7.69
CA PHE A 31 11.87 6.18 7.82
C PHE A 31 11.04 4.90 7.59
N ALA A 32 11.33 4.13 6.54
CA ALA A 32 10.64 2.86 6.26
C ALA A 32 10.84 1.83 7.38
N ALA A 33 12.05 1.74 7.95
CA ALA A 33 12.32 0.85 9.09
C ALA A 33 11.56 1.28 10.35
N ALA A 34 11.48 2.58 10.63
CA ALA A 34 10.69 3.11 11.74
C ALA A 34 9.19 2.82 11.57
N LEU A 35 8.66 2.96 10.35
CA LEU A 35 7.26 2.64 10.02
C LEU A 35 6.96 1.14 10.24
N VAL A 36 7.87 0.26 9.84
CA VAL A 36 7.76 -1.19 10.08
C VAL A 36 7.80 -1.49 11.58
N GLY A 37 8.75 -0.90 12.32
CA GLY A 37 8.85 -1.06 13.77
C GLY A 37 7.58 -0.62 14.50
N ALA A 38 7.03 0.54 14.13
CA ALA A 38 5.76 1.04 14.68
C ALA A 38 4.59 0.12 14.34
N SER A 39 4.54 -0.42 13.11
CA SER A 39 3.49 -1.36 12.68
C SER A 39 3.54 -2.68 13.43
N ILE A 40 4.74 -3.21 13.69
CA ILE A 40 4.94 -4.42 14.51
C ILE A 40 4.52 -4.16 15.96
N GLY A 41 4.91 -3.01 16.53
CA GLY A 41 4.48 -2.61 17.87
C GLY A 41 2.97 -2.45 17.98
N PHE A 42 2.33 -1.85 16.97
CA PHE A 42 0.87 -1.74 16.89
C PHE A 42 0.19 -3.11 16.77
N LEU A 43 0.75 -4.02 15.96
CA LEU A 43 0.21 -5.37 15.76
C LEU A 43 0.06 -6.14 17.07
N TRP A 44 0.97 -5.95 18.03
CA TRP A 44 0.88 -6.57 19.35
C TRP A 44 -0.44 -6.25 20.06
N PHE A 45 -0.97 -5.03 19.90
CA PHE A 45 -2.25 -4.60 20.48
C PHE A 45 -3.45 -4.79 19.55
N ASN A 46 -3.19 -4.98 18.25
CA ASN A 46 -4.23 -5.13 17.23
C ASN A 46 -4.54 -6.60 16.88
N THR A 47 -3.71 -7.55 17.31
CA THR A 47 -3.95 -8.99 17.10
C THR A 47 -5.24 -9.43 17.80
N HIS A 48 -5.99 -10.34 17.19
CA HIS A 48 -7.29 -10.78 17.72
C HIS A 48 -7.14 -11.44 19.11
N PRO A 49 -7.91 -11.03 20.14
CA PRO A 49 -8.91 -9.95 20.15
C PRO A 49 -8.29 -8.55 20.28
N ALA A 50 -8.62 -7.65 19.35
CA ALA A 50 -8.00 -6.33 19.27
C ALA A 50 -8.35 -5.44 20.47
N SER A 51 -7.33 -4.80 21.05
CA SER A 51 -7.48 -3.85 22.15
C SER A 51 -7.33 -2.39 21.68
N VAL A 52 -6.65 -2.17 20.55
CA VAL A 52 -6.52 -0.84 19.92
C VAL A 52 -6.87 -0.94 18.43
N PHE A 53 -7.71 -0.03 17.95
CA PHE A 53 -8.04 0.10 16.53
C PHE A 53 -7.16 1.15 15.85
N MET A 54 -6.81 0.89 14.59
CA MET A 54 -5.94 1.76 13.79
C MET A 54 -6.61 3.12 13.48
N GLY A 55 -7.91 3.10 13.21
CA GLY A 55 -8.69 4.25 12.78
C GLY A 55 -8.27 4.83 11.42
N ASP A 56 -8.94 5.91 11.03
CA ASP A 56 -8.64 6.63 9.78
C ASP A 56 -7.27 7.32 9.84
N THR A 57 -6.87 7.78 11.03
CA THR A 57 -5.59 8.44 11.27
C THR A 57 -4.41 7.52 10.91
N GLY A 58 -4.43 6.27 11.37
CA GLY A 58 -3.38 5.32 11.06
C GLY A 58 -3.43 4.87 9.60
N SER A 59 -4.62 4.46 9.12
CA SER A 59 -4.76 3.87 7.78
C SER A 59 -4.38 4.84 6.65
N LEU A 60 -4.84 6.09 6.72
CA LEU A 60 -4.48 7.13 5.75
C LEU A 60 -3.00 7.52 5.84
N ALA A 61 -2.43 7.58 7.06
CA ALA A 61 -1.02 7.89 7.24
C ALA A 61 -0.11 6.82 6.64
N ILE A 62 -0.38 5.53 6.89
CA ILE A 62 0.43 4.43 6.32
C ILE A 62 0.27 4.37 4.80
N GLY A 63 -0.96 4.51 4.28
CA GLY A 63 -1.20 4.54 2.83
C GLY A 63 -0.48 5.71 2.14
N GLY A 64 -0.56 6.91 2.71
CA GLY A 64 0.12 8.10 2.20
C GLY A 64 1.64 7.98 2.27
N ALA A 65 2.18 7.45 3.37
CA ALA A 65 3.61 7.22 3.54
C ALA A 65 4.16 6.21 2.52
N LEU A 66 3.45 5.10 2.28
CA LEU A 66 3.85 4.10 1.28
C LEU A 66 3.79 4.66 -0.15
N GLY A 67 2.76 5.46 -0.47
CA GLY A 67 2.65 6.14 -1.76
C GLY A 67 3.79 7.14 -1.99
N ALA A 68 4.06 7.99 -1.00
CA ALA A 68 5.17 8.95 -1.06
C ALA A 68 6.53 8.25 -1.23
N LEU A 69 6.78 7.17 -0.48
CA LEU A 69 8.00 6.38 -0.61
C LEU A 69 8.17 5.78 -2.01
N ALA A 70 7.09 5.29 -2.62
CA ALA A 70 7.17 4.72 -3.96
C ALA A 70 7.50 5.75 -5.04
N ILE A 71 6.95 6.97 -4.92
CA ILE A 71 7.24 8.09 -5.82
C ILE A 71 8.68 8.57 -5.64
N MET A 72 9.13 8.76 -4.40
CA MET A 72 10.50 9.24 -4.10
C MET A 72 11.59 8.28 -4.58
N VAL A 73 11.30 6.97 -4.61
CA VAL A 73 12.23 5.94 -5.09
C VAL A 73 12.07 5.69 -6.60
N HIS A 74 11.13 6.37 -7.28
CA HIS A 74 10.78 6.17 -8.69
C HIS A 74 10.44 4.70 -9.02
N LYS A 75 9.71 4.03 -8.13
CA LYS A 75 9.28 2.63 -8.29
C LYS A 75 7.77 2.51 -8.09
N GLU A 76 6.98 3.38 -8.72
CA GLU A 76 5.52 3.40 -8.52
C GLU A 76 4.85 2.15 -9.08
N LEU A 77 5.35 1.63 -10.21
CA LEU A 77 4.82 0.41 -10.86
C LEU A 77 4.92 -0.84 -9.99
N LEU A 78 5.75 -0.84 -8.94
CA LEU A 78 5.85 -1.94 -8.00
C LEU A 78 4.74 -1.91 -6.93
N LEU A 79 4.01 -0.80 -6.74
CA LEU A 79 2.98 -0.68 -5.72
C LEU A 79 1.87 -1.75 -5.84
N PRO A 80 1.29 -2.04 -7.02
CA PRO A 80 0.25 -3.07 -7.13
C PRO A 80 0.74 -4.46 -6.74
N ILE A 81 2.03 -4.75 -6.95
CA ILE A 81 2.64 -6.04 -6.61
C ILE A 81 2.95 -6.10 -5.11
N LEU A 82 3.57 -5.05 -4.56
CA LEU A 82 3.97 -4.99 -3.15
C LEU A 82 2.76 -4.82 -2.21
N CYS A 83 1.75 -4.08 -2.64
CA CYS A 83 0.51 -3.80 -1.91
C CYS A 83 -0.67 -4.60 -2.48
N GLY A 84 -0.42 -5.82 -2.99
CA GLY A 84 -1.40 -6.62 -3.71
C GLY A 84 -2.73 -6.81 -2.97
N VAL A 85 -2.70 -7.05 -1.66
CA VAL A 85 -3.93 -7.16 -0.85
C VAL A 85 -4.73 -5.84 -0.88
N PHE A 86 -4.10 -4.71 -0.56
CA PHE A 86 -4.77 -3.39 -0.60
C PHE A 86 -5.29 -3.03 -2.00
N PHE A 87 -4.53 -3.39 -3.03
CA PHE A 87 -4.92 -3.18 -4.42
C PHE A 87 -6.16 -4.02 -4.80
N MET A 88 -6.17 -5.29 -4.43
CA MET A 88 -7.31 -6.19 -4.67
C MET A 88 -8.55 -5.77 -3.88
N GLU A 89 -8.39 -5.31 -2.64
CA GLU A 89 -9.51 -4.78 -1.85
C GLU A 89 -10.14 -3.57 -2.53
N THR A 90 -9.32 -2.63 -3.00
CA THR A 90 -9.78 -1.44 -3.72
C THR A 90 -10.46 -1.82 -5.04
N LEU A 91 -9.86 -2.73 -5.82
CA LEU A 91 -10.44 -3.24 -7.06
C LEU A 91 -11.79 -3.92 -6.83
N SER A 92 -11.93 -4.69 -5.75
CA SER A 92 -13.18 -5.38 -5.45
C SER A 92 -14.33 -4.41 -5.24
N VAL A 93 -14.08 -3.31 -4.51
CA VAL A 93 -15.05 -2.25 -4.25
C VAL A 93 -15.37 -1.49 -5.54
N ILE A 94 -14.37 -1.20 -6.37
CA ILE A 94 -14.59 -0.56 -7.68
C ILE A 94 -15.47 -1.45 -8.56
N ILE A 95 -15.14 -2.74 -8.70
CA ILE A 95 -15.91 -3.70 -9.50
C ILE A 95 -17.34 -3.81 -8.96
N GLN A 96 -17.50 -4.00 -7.65
CA GLN A 96 -18.81 -4.15 -7.02
C GLN A 96 -19.69 -2.91 -7.23
N THR A 97 -19.15 -1.71 -6.99
CA THR A 97 -19.93 -0.47 -7.09
C THR A 97 -20.23 -0.08 -8.54
N THR A 98 -19.28 -0.27 -9.47
CA THR A 98 -19.49 -0.03 -10.90
C THR A 98 -20.52 -0.99 -11.49
N TYR A 99 -20.41 -2.29 -11.17
CA TYR A 99 -21.35 -3.31 -11.64
C TYR A 99 -22.76 -3.10 -11.08
N PHE A 100 -22.88 -2.78 -9.78
CA PHE A 100 -24.17 -2.51 -9.15
C PHE A 100 -24.85 -1.28 -9.76
N LYS A 101 -24.10 -0.19 -10.01
CA LYS A 101 -24.62 1.01 -10.68
C LYS A 101 -25.01 0.72 -12.13
N TRP A 102 -24.24 -0.08 -12.85
CA TRP A 102 -24.49 -0.41 -14.25
C TRP A 102 -25.73 -1.30 -14.42
N THR A 103 -25.87 -2.35 -13.61
CA THR A 103 -27.06 -3.22 -13.64
C THR A 103 -28.31 -2.48 -13.18
N LYS A 104 -28.23 -1.66 -12.12
CA LYS A 104 -29.37 -0.84 -11.70
C LYS A 104 -29.87 0.09 -12.80
N ARG A 105 -28.97 0.68 -13.60
CA ARG A 105 -29.33 1.53 -14.75
C ARG A 105 -29.92 0.76 -15.93
N ARG A 106 -29.49 -0.49 -16.16
CA ARG A 106 -29.90 -1.32 -17.32
C ARG A 106 -31.16 -2.13 -17.06
N THR A 107 -31.28 -2.75 -15.89
CA THR A 107 -32.30 -3.75 -15.57
C THR A 107 -33.24 -3.32 -14.44
N GLY A 108 -33.11 -2.10 -13.91
CA GLY A 108 -33.91 -1.59 -12.78
C GLY A 108 -33.49 -2.16 -11.42
N GLU A 109 -32.98 -3.40 -11.39
CA GLU A 109 -32.44 -4.06 -10.21
C GLU A 109 -30.91 -4.07 -10.20
N GLY A 110 -30.32 -3.78 -9.03
CA GLY A 110 -28.87 -3.79 -8.84
C GLY A 110 -28.38 -5.19 -8.49
N LYS A 111 -27.51 -5.75 -9.34
CA LYS A 111 -26.88 -7.05 -9.09
C LYS A 111 -25.50 -6.85 -8.47
N ARG A 112 -25.07 -7.80 -7.64
CA ARG A 112 -23.76 -7.81 -6.96
C ARG A 112 -22.87 -8.90 -7.58
N VAL A 113 -21.58 -8.61 -7.72
CA VAL A 113 -20.59 -9.60 -8.23
C VAL A 113 -20.10 -10.47 -7.08
N PHE A 114 -19.71 -9.85 -5.98
CA PHE A 114 -19.29 -10.51 -4.75
C PHE A 114 -20.43 -10.51 -3.72
N LEU A 115 -20.42 -11.46 -2.78
CA LEU A 115 -21.38 -11.52 -1.67
C LEU A 115 -21.38 -10.21 -0.86
N MET A 116 -20.16 -9.70 -0.60
CA MET A 116 -19.88 -8.43 0.06
C MET A 116 -18.62 -7.81 -0.56
N ALA A 117 -18.50 -6.49 -0.50
CA ALA A 117 -17.26 -5.77 -0.81
C ALA A 117 -16.98 -4.84 0.39
N PRO A 118 -15.73 -4.73 0.89
CA PRO A 118 -14.48 -5.35 0.40
C PRO A 118 -14.47 -6.90 0.52
N ILE A 119 -13.44 -7.59 -0.02
CA ILE A 119 -13.43 -9.07 -0.17
C ILE A 119 -13.31 -9.79 1.17
N HIS A 120 -12.66 -9.18 2.15
CA HIS A 120 -12.38 -9.75 3.47
C HIS A 120 -13.61 -9.95 4.38
#